data_AF-A0A379KP30-F1
#
_entry.id   AF-A0A379KP30-F1
#
_cell.length_a   1.000
_cell.length_b   1.000
_cell.length_c   1.000
_cell.angle_alpha   90.00
_cell.angle_beta   90.00
_cell.angle_gamma   90.00
#
_symmetry.space_group_name_H-M   'P 1'
#
loop_
_entity.id
_entity.type
_entity.pdbx_description
1 polymer ?
#
loop_
_entity_poly.entity_id
_entity_poly.type
_entity_poly.pdbx_seq_one_letter_code
_entity_poly.pdbx_strand_id
1 'polypeptide(L)'
;MATNFSIPITGFLCSVVFDESINCLVGIVYRESRGRFQDGSTIRTSTVRRRLEHDAYHLFQTRNGSTYVICDWALEGGSPQFEGALH
;
A
#
# COMPACT_ATOMS: atom_id res chain seq x y z
N MET A 1 6.13 -22.11 -1.91
CA MET A 1 4.65 -22.19 -1.98
C MET A 1 4.14 -20.77 -2.20
N ALA A 2 3.25 -20.53 -3.16
CA ALA A 2 2.74 -19.19 -3.42
C ALA A 2 1.49 -18.93 -2.57
N THR A 3 1.40 -17.76 -1.92
CA THR A 3 0.22 -17.34 -1.17
C THR A 3 -0.91 -16.98 -2.14
N ASN A 4 -2.10 -17.55 -1.93
CA ASN A 4 -3.30 -17.20 -2.68
C ASN A 4 -4.22 -16.36 -1.79
N PHE A 5 -4.40 -15.08 -2.13
CA PHE A 5 -5.23 -14.14 -1.36
C PHE A 5 -6.73 -14.23 -1.67
N SER A 6 -7.13 -15.03 -2.66
CA SER A 6 -8.52 -15.15 -3.13
C SER A 6 -9.18 -13.84 -3.59
N ILE A 7 -8.43 -12.74 -3.66
CA ILE A 7 -8.83 -11.43 -4.18
C ILE A 7 -7.73 -10.84 -5.07
N PRO A 8 -8.07 -10.07 -6.11
CA PRO A 8 -7.07 -9.42 -6.94
C PRO A 8 -6.21 -8.44 -6.14
N ILE A 9 -4.89 -8.66 -6.20
CA ILE A 9 -3.90 -7.77 -5.57
C ILE A 9 -3.45 -6.72 -6.59
N THR A 10 -3.48 -5.46 -6.15
CA THR A 10 -3.03 -4.33 -6.95
C THR A 10 -1.53 -4.12 -6.84
N GLY A 11 -0.93 -4.36 -5.68
CA GLY A 11 0.51 -4.32 -5.48
C GLY A 11 0.87 -4.65 -4.04
N PHE A 12 2.18 -4.67 -3.77
CA PHE A 12 2.75 -4.89 -2.45
C PHE A 12 3.37 -3.58 -1.98
N LEU A 13 3.17 -3.25 -0.71
CA LEU A 13 3.72 -2.05 -0.08
C LEU A 13 4.73 -2.42 1.00
N CYS A 14 5.92 -1.84 0.91
CA CYS A 14 6.99 -1.95 1.89
C CYS A 14 7.23 -0.59 2.58
N SER A 15 7.86 -0.61 3.75
CA SER A 15 8.16 0.58 4.57
C SER A 15 6.92 1.46 4.76
N VAL A 16 5.78 0.87 5.14
CA VAL A 16 4.50 1.56 5.11
C VAL A 16 4.28 2.45 6.34
N VAL A 17 3.77 3.65 6.11
CA VAL A 17 3.20 4.53 7.14
C VAL A 17 1.70 4.67 6.89
N PHE A 18 0.91 4.57 7.96
CA PHE A 18 -0.51 4.93 7.92
C PHE A 18 -0.66 6.41 8.29
N ASP A 19 -1.06 7.24 7.34
CA ASP A 19 -1.36 8.64 7.57
C ASP A 19 -2.81 8.78 8.05
N GLU A 20 -2.98 8.92 9.36
CA GLU A 20 -4.28 9.05 10.02
C GLU A 20 -5.01 10.35 9.62
N SER A 21 -4.29 11.42 9.27
CA SER A 21 -4.89 12.74 9.01
C SER A 21 -5.78 12.74 7.76
N ILE A 22 -5.43 11.92 6.76
CA ILE A 22 -6.16 11.76 5.50
C ILE A 22 -6.58 10.30 5.24
N ASN A 23 -6.39 9.43 6.22
CA ASN A 23 -6.76 8.01 6.23
C ASN A 23 -6.23 7.27 4.98
N CYS A 24 -4.91 7.31 4.76
CA CYS A 24 -4.27 6.67 3.61
C CYS A 24 -2.95 5.98 3.99
N LEU A 25 -2.41 5.16 3.07
CA LEU A 25 -1.09 4.56 3.22
C LEU A 25 -0.07 5.32 2.38
N VAL A 26 1.12 5.49 2.92
CA VAL A 26 2.31 5.95 2.20
C VAL A 26 3.37 4.85 2.29
N GLY A 27 3.96 4.44 1.17
CA GLY A 27 4.94 3.36 1.15
C GLY A 27 5.57 3.13 -0.21
N ILE A 28 6.52 2.19 -0.27
CA ILE A 28 7.22 1.82 -1.51
C ILE A 28 6.46 0.68 -2.19
N VAL A 29 6.08 0.86 -3.45
CA VAL A 29 5.27 -0.11 -4.19
C VAL A 29 6.11 -1.07 -5.04
N TYR A 30 5.68 -2.32 -5.07
CA TYR A 30 6.21 -3.36 -5.95
C TYR A 30 5.09 -4.18 -6.61
N ARG A 31 5.38 -4.71 -7.79
CA ARG A 31 4.50 -5.57 -8.60
C ARG A 31 3.12 -4.95 -8.81
N GLU A 32 3.08 -3.66 -9.15
CA GLU A 32 1.81 -2.98 -9.39
C GLU A 32 1.16 -3.51 -10.67
N SER A 33 -0.04 -4.08 -10.54
CA SER A 33 -0.66 -4.87 -11.60
C SER A 33 -1.39 -4.04 -12.66
N ARG A 34 -1.53 -2.72 -12.46
CA ARG A 34 -2.19 -1.79 -13.40
C ARG A 34 -1.21 -0.96 -14.20
N GLY A 35 0.10 -1.14 -14.01
CA GLY A 35 1.16 -0.40 -14.68
C GLY A 35 1.21 1.09 -14.32
N ARG A 36 0.64 1.51 -13.19
CA ARG A 36 0.58 2.92 -12.80
C ARG A 36 1.87 3.44 -12.19
N PHE A 37 2.62 2.54 -11.55
CA PHE A 37 3.82 2.86 -10.80
C PHE A 37 4.91 1.84 -11.09
N GLN A 38 6.15 2.31 -11.14
CA GLN A 38 7.31 1.44 -11.28
C GLN A 38 7.67 0.83 -9.93
N ASP A 39 8.22 -0.38 -9.95
CA ASP A 39 8.76 -1.03 -8.76
C ASP A 39 9.78 -0.13 -8.06
N GLY A 40 9.63 0.06 -6.75
CA GLY A 40 10.47 0.95 -5.96
C GLY A 40 9.97 2.40 -5.86
N SER A 41 8.85 2.75 -6.50
CA SER A 41 8.28 4.09 -6.37
C SER A 41 7.63 4.30 -4.99
N THR A 42 7.86 5.45 -4.36
CA THR A 42 7.06 5.88 -3.20
C THR A 42 5.70 6.36 -3.68
N ILE A 43 4.62 5.79 -3.13
CA ILE A 43 3.25 6.18 -3.45
C ILE A 43 2.46 6.53 -2.20
N ARG A 44 1.45 7.37 -2.38
CA ARG A 44 0.34 7.54 -1.45
C ARG A 44 -0.90 6.91 -2.05
N THR A 45 -1.56 6.05 -1.29
CA THR A 45 -2.81 5.44 -1.75
C THR A 45 -3.96 6.45 -1.72
N SER A 46 -5.07 6.11 -2.38
CA SER A 46 -6.34 6.76 -2.03
C SER A 46 -6.80 6.35 -0.62
N THR A 47 -7.81 7.03 -0.09
CA THR A 47 -8.38 6.76 1.25
C THR A 47 -8.62 5.27 1.47
N VAL A 48 -8.16 4.75 2.61
CA VAL A 48 -8.41 3.38 3.04
C VAL A 48 -9.89 3.22 3.38
N ARG A 49 -10.52 2.19 2.81
CA ARG A 49 -11.91 1.81 3.10
C ARG A 49 -12.00 0.71 4.15
N ARG A 50 -11.14 -0.30 4.04
CA ARG A 50 -11.12 -1.41 5.00
C ARG A 50 -9.76 -2.09 5.02
N ARG A 51 -9.42 -2.61 6.20
CA ARG A 51 -8.37 -3.60 6.42
C ARG A 51 -8.98 -4.99 6.37
N LEU A 52 -8.29 -5.91 5.73
CA LEU A 52 -8.60 -7.34 5.70
C LEU A 52 -7.39 -8.09 6.25
N GLU A 53 -7.66 -9.15 6.99
CA GLU A 53 -6.62 -10.08 7.44
C GLU A 53 -6.73 -11.36 6.61
N HIS A 54 -5.60 -11.79 6.05
CA HIS A 54 -5.51 -13.04 5.32
C HIS A 54 -4.28 -13.79 5.82
N ASP A 55 -4.50 -14.80 6.67
CA ASP A 55 -3.45 -15.50 7.40
C ASP A 55 -2.54 -14.51 8.16
N ALA A 56 -1.25 -14.45 7.82
CA ALA A 56 -0.27 -13.54 8.41
C ALA A 56 -0.16 -12.18 7.70
N TYR A 57 -1.01 -11.91 6.71
CA TYR A 57 -0.92 -10.71 5.87
C TYR A 57 -2.01 -9.71 6.19
N HIS A 58 -1.63 -8.42 6.23
CA HIS A 58 -2.58 -7.31 6.23
C HIS A 58 -2.80 -6.81 4.81
N LEU A 59 -4.07 -6.72 4.42
CA LEU A 59 -4.48 -6.19 3.13
C LEU A 59 -5.32 -4.94 3.34
N PHE A 60 -5.05 -3.90 2.55
CA PHE A 60 -5.76 -2.63 2.61
C PHE A 60 -6.46 -2.36 1.29
N GLN A 61 -7.78 -2.23 1.37
CA GLN A 61 -8.59 -1.81 0.24
C GLN A 61 -8.84 -0.32 0.29
N THR A 62 -8.70 0.33 -0.86
CA THR A 62 -8.72 1.79 -0.99
C THR A 62 -9.94 2.24 -1.78
N ARG A 63 -10.30 3.53 -1.67
CA ARG A 63 -11.51 4.11 -2.27
C ARG A 63 -11.59 3.92 -3.79
N ASN A 64 -10.45 3.95 -4.48
CA ASN A 64 -10.37 3.73 -5.94
C ASN A 64 -10.32 2.24 -6.34
N GLY A 65 -10.65 1.33 -5.43
CA GLY A 65 -10.70 -0.10 -5.68
C GLY A 65 -9.33 -0.77 -5.83
N SER A 66 -8.24 -0.14 -5.34
CA SER A 66 -6.94 -0.83 -5.23
C SER A 66 -6.89 -1.65 -3.93
N THR A 67 -6.28 -2.83 -3.98
CA THR A 67 -5.99 -3.69 -2.83
C THR A 67 -4.47 -3.86 -2.71
N TYR A 68 -3.88 -3.44 -1.58
CA TYR A 68 -2.46 -3.57 -1.34
C TYR A 68 -2.18 -4.56 -0.21
N VAL A 69 -1.17 -5.41 -0.39
CA VAL A 69 -0.61 -6.26 0.68
C VAL A 69 0.49 -5.47 1.39
N ILE A 70 0.47 -5.44 2.72
CA ILE A 70 1.55 -4.81 3.52
C ILE A 70 2.62 -5.85 3.80
N CYS A 71 3.84 -5.60 3.33
CA CYS A 71 5.00 -6.45 3.57
C CYS A 71 5.68 -6.10 4.89
N ASP A 72 5.85 -4.80 5.16
CA ASP A 72 6.42 -4.28 6.40
C ASP A 72 5.95 -2.84 6.65
N TRP A 73 5.93 -2.45 7.91
CA TRP A 73 5.67 -1.09 8.34
C TRP A 73 7.00 -0.35 8.51
N ALA A 74 7.01 0.93 8.22
CA ALA A 74 8.18 1.75 8.48
C ALA A 74 8.52 1.74 9.98
N LEU A 75 9.82 1.73 10.30
CA LEU A 75 10.30 1.91 11.66
C LEU A 75 9.89 3.30 12.18
N GLU A 76 9.75 3.47 13.50
CA GLU A 76 9.45 4.78 14.08
C GLU A 76 10.44 5.85 13.58
N GLY A 77 9.91 6.98 13.10
CA GLY A 77 10.69 8.06 12.48
C GLY A 77 11.03 7.85 10.99
N GLY A 78 10.78 6.67 10.43
CA GLY A 78 10.86 6.41 9.00
C GLY A 78 9.60 6.87 8.29
N SER A 79 9.64 7.99 7.59
CA SER A 79 8.57 8.40 6.68
C SER A 79 9.06 8.21 5.23
N PRO A 80 8.40 7.35 4.44
CA PRO A 80 8.60 7.40 2.99
C PRO A 80 8.17 8.79 2.56
N GLN A 81 9.11 9.57 2.03
CA GLN A 81 8.81 10.92 1.57
C GLN A 81 7.98 10.80 0.29
N PHE A 82 6.67 10.94 0.43
CA PHE A 82 5.77 11.14 -0.69
C PHE A 82 5.68 12.65 -0.96
N GLU A 83 6.57 13.13 -1.82
CA GLU A 83 6.38 14.43 -2.47
C GLU A 83 5.28 14.24 -3.51
N GLY A 84 4.02 14.35 -3.09
CA GLY A 84 2.90 14.34 -4.02
C GLY A 84 3.14 15.34 -5.14
N ALA A 85 2.63 15.07 -6.34
CA ALA A 85 2.60 16.09 -7.38
C ALA A 85 1.94 17.35 -6.80
N LEU A 86 2.71 18.44 -6.70
CA LEU A 86 2.21 19.77 -6.42
C LEU A 86 1.15 20.05 -7.49
N HIS A 87 -0.12 20.02 -7.09
CA HIS A 87 -1.21 20.52 -7.92
C HIS A 87 -1.25 22.04 -7.81
#